data_AF-A0A2P8W759-F1
#
_entry.id   AF-A0A2P8W759-F1
#
_cell.length_a   1.000
_cell.length_b   1.000
_cell.length_c   1.000
_cell.angle_alpha   90.00
_cell.angle_beta   90.00
_cell.angle_gamma   90.00
#
_symmetry.space_group_name_H-M   'P 1'
#
loop_
_entity.id
_entity.type
_entity.pdbx_description
1 polymer ?
#
loop_
_entity_poly.entity_id
_entity_poly.type
_entity_poly.pdbx_seq_one_letter_code
_entity_poly.pdbx_strand_id
1 'polypeptide(L)'
;MNVIDAIAEEFDVCGFPHPQEFTELFLKTGRLLVLLDGLDEVPSDNLNAVITDIENLVDRYSDNRFIASCRIAAYNFGGFKRFKDVAMAAFEDKQIERFIKNWFNKPRDVEAETPRRCWEKLKSNEYAAAKELAQTPLLLTLLCVVYDEFQDFPKKRHALYGEALDVLLRKWAAEKRFQDDQIYQKFGADLELELLSEIAYTSFVDNQLFFDRQTLLDQIRDFQTDNENAPDLDPARILREIEVQQGILVERARNTYSFSHLTFQEYLTAKYIVDNQKVEQVIRGHIVDNRWREIFLLIAGLVPGRRGADVFLRLMERQAQAWLTTDKLKALVNWATFATEGSPGDAKPAAKRVAAIALAITRGRARAVVLVISRYRDHALSIALRIFRGIDLDIPLDFALDIVPNLELDMAQTIASEYQSIGIFKEEYINSLIKSLDALELEIPSDTSNKSIFDNLRKIISTLWETLNIDPDNLRLSEEEREDLANYFNTLDLIASCKESAVRVSPQVWEGIESRMVTVPADEH
;
A
#
# COMPACT_ATOMS: atom_id res chain seq x y z
N MET A 1 -5.90 13.47 25.23
CA MET A 1 -5.35 12.60 26.28
C MET A 1 -3.96 12.18 25.82
N ASN A 2 -2.93 12.39 26.63
CA ASN A 2 -1.56 12.02 26.24
C ASN A 2 -1.24 10.57 26.64
N VAL A 3 -0.12 10.01 26.18
CA VAL A 3 0.24 8.60 26.45
C VAL A 3 0.44 8.30 27.95
N ILE A 4 0.88 9.27 28.75
CA ILE A 4 1.06 9.09 30.20
C ILE A 4 -0.30 8.94 30.88
N ASP A 5 -1.27 9.75 30.49
CA ASP A 5 -2.64 9.68 31.00
C ASP A 5 -3.27 8.31 30.68
N ALA A 6 -3.04 7.78 29.46
CA ALA A 6 -3.52 6.46 29.06
C ALA A 6 -2.88 5.33 29.89
N ILE A 7 -1.58 5.40 30.18
CA ILE A 7 -0.91 4.43 31.08
C ILE A 7 -1.52 4.49 32.49
N ALA A 8 -1.81 5.70 32.99
CA ALA A 8 -2.44 5.87 34.30
C ALA A 8 -3.87 5.31 34.32
N GLU A 9 -4.64 5.48 33.24
CA GLU A 9 -5.96 4.88 33.10
C GLU A 9 -5.89 3.35 33.10
N GLU A 10 -4.93 2.73 32.41
CA GLU A 10 -4.73 1.28 32.46
C GLU A 10 -4.38 0.78 33.88
N PHE A 11 -3.56 1.52 34.63
CA PHE A 11 -3.32 1.20 36.04
C PHE A 11 -4.60 1.28 36.89
N ASP A 12 -5.46 2.27 36.62
CA ASP A 12 -6.76 2.40 37.31
C ASP A 12 -7.70 1.24 36.97
N VAL A 13 -7.80 0.87 35.69
CA VAL A 13 -8.57 -0.29 35.20
C VAL A 13 -8.09 -1.59 35.85
N CYS A 14 -6.77 -1.72 36.05
CA CYS A 14 -6.17 -2.85 36.76
C CYS A 14 -6.29 -2.78 38.30
N GLY A 15 -6.87 -1.71 38.85
CA GLY A 15 -7.12 -1.54 40.29
C GLY A 15 -5.89 -1.14 41.11
N PHE A 16 -4.88 -0.51 40.50
CA PHE A 16 -3.73 0.02 41.23
C PHE A 16 -4.14 1.28 42.02
N PRO A 17 -3.69 1.43 43.28
CA PRO A 17 -3.90 2.66 44.02
C PRO A 17 -3.05 3.79 43.42
N HIS A 18 -3.49 5.05 43.51
CA HIS A 18 -2.75 6.23 43.03
C HIS A 18 -2.16 6.10 41.60
N PRO A 19 -2.98 5.82 40.57
CA PRO A 19 -2.50 5.44 39.24
C PRO A 19 -1.50 6.42 38.62
N GLN A 20 -1.69 7.73 38.82
CA GLN A 20 -0.79 8.77 38.33
C GLN A 20 0.60 8.69 38.99
N GLU A 21 0.65 8.52 40.31
CA GLU A 21 1.91 8.45 41.07
C GLU A 21 2.70 7.19 40.72
N PHE A 22 2.02 6.05 40.54
CA PHE A 22 2.65 4.80 40.10
C PHE A 22 3.15 4.88 38.66
N THR A 23 2.37 5.50 37.77
CA THR A 23 2.79 5.73 36.38
C THR A 23 4.10 6.51 36.35
N GLU A 24 4.16 7.64 37.07
CA GLU A 24 5.38 8.43 37.15
C GLU A 24 6.55 7.66 37.79
N LEU A 25 6.31 6.94 38.87
CA LEU A 25 7.35 6.17 39.58
C LEU A 25 7.94 5.09 38.67
N PHE A 26 7.11 4.33 37.96
CA PHE A 26 7.56 3.24 37.10
C PHE A 26 8.22 3.74 35.82
N LEU A 27 7.71 4.82 35.23
CA LEU A 27 8.37 5.50 34.13
C LEU A 27 9.74 6.03 34.55
N LYS A 28 9.86 6.69 35.72
CA LYS A 28 11.14 7.20 36.24
C LYS A 28 12.14 6.10 36.61
N THR A 29 11.65 4.92 36.99
CA THR A 29 12.51 3.79 37.41
C THR A 29 12.80 2.77 36.31
N GLY A 30 12.35 3.01 35.08
CA GLY A 30 12.62 2.14 33.93
C GLY A 30 11.96 0.76 34.02
N ARG A 31 10.81 0.66 34.70
CA ARG A 31 10.15 -0.62 35.02
C ARG A 31 9.02 -1.00 34.07
N LEU A 32 8.74 -0.18 33.05
CA LEU A 32 7.66 -0.44 32.10
C LEU A 32 8.18 -1.04 30.79
N LEU A 33 7.41 -2.00 30.28
CA LEU A 33 7.37 -2.35 28.86
C LEU A 33 6.09 -1.75 28.29
N VAL A 34 6.22 -0.75 27.44
CA VAL A 34 5.09 -0.08 26.80
C VAL A 34 4.97 -0.61 25.37
N LEU A 35 3.81 -1.20 25.06
CA LEU A 35 3.49 -1.74 23.74
C LEU A 35 2.43 -0.83 23.10
N LEU A 36 2.79 -0.20 21.99
CA LEU A 36 1.92 0.70 21.21
C LEU A 36 1.53 -0.05 19.94
N ASP A 37 0.30 -0.55 19.89
CA ASP A 37 -0.16 -1.37 18.77
C ASP A 37 -0.86 -0.51 17.71
N GLY A 38 -0.48 -0.67 16.43
CA GLY A 38 -1.18 -0.10 15.28
C GLY A 38 -1.09 1.41 15.15
N LEU A 39 0.10 2.00 15.00
CA LEU A 39 0.20 3.46 14.73
C LEU A 39 -0.49 3.90 13.44
N ASP A 40 -0.65 2.99 12.46
CA ASP A 40 -1.41 3.25 11.24
C ASP A 40 -2.92 3.40 11.48
N GLU A 41 -3.39 3.05 12.68
CA GLU A 41 -4.78 3.21 13.10
C GLU A 41 -5.08 4.61 13.67
N VAL A 42 -4.05 5.45 13.85
CA VAL A 42 -4.22 6.83 14.31
C VAL A 42 -4.74 7.70 13.16
N PRO A 43 -5.82 8.47 13.35
CA PRO A 43 -6.32 9.41 12.35
C PRO A 43 -5.21 10.36 11.87
N SER A 44 -5.16 10.62 10.58
CA SER A 44 -4.07 11.35 9.93
C SER A 44 -3.84 12.75 10.52
N ASP A 45 -4.91 13.45 10.89
CA ASP A 45 -4.85 14.78 11.52
C ASP A 45 -4.16 14.78 12.89
N ASN A 46 -4.20 13.64 13.59
CA ASN A 46 -3.61 13.49 14.93
C ASN A 46 -2.26 12.76 14.90
N LEU A 47 -1.90 12.11 13.78
CA LEU A 47 -0.74 11.23 13.70
C LEU A 47 0.57 11.94 14.11
N ASN A 48 0.82 13.15 13.58
CA ASN A 48 2.03 13.91 13.91
C ASN A 48 2.10 14.29 15.40
N ALA A 49 0.97 14.64 16.01
CA ALA A 49 0.91 14.96 17.43
C ALA A 49 1.19 13.71 18.28
N VAL A 50 0.59 12.57 17.95
CA VAL A 50 0.82 11.29 18.64
C VAL A 50 2.27 10.83 18.50
N ILE A 51 2.86 10.95 17.31
CA ILE A 51 4.30 10.65 17.09
C ILE A 51 5.16 11.54 17.98
N THR A 52 4.89 12.84 18.01
CA THR A 52 5.62 13.81 18.83
C THR A 52 5.50 13.47 20.32
N ASP A 53 4.32 13.10 20.79
CA ASP A 53 4.09 12.69 22.17
C ASP A 53 4.85 11.42 22.55
N ILE A 54 4.88 10.43 21.65
CA ILE A 54 5.66 9.20 21.82
C ILE A 54 7.17 9.53 21.86
N GLU A 55 7.68 10.35 20.95
CA GLU A 55 9.09 10.76 20.95
C GLU A 55 9.46 11.48 22.25
N ASN A 56 8.64 12.43 22.69
CA ASN A 56 8.83 13.15 23.95
C ASN A 56 8.80 12.22 25.17
N LEU A 57 7.93 11.20 25.17
CA LEU A 57 7.86 10.19 26.22
C LEU A 57 9.14 9.35 26.29
N VAL A 58 9.58 8.84 25.13
CA VAL A 58 10.81 8.03 25.03
C VAL A 58 12.04 8.86 25.40
N ASP A 59 12.08 10.14 25.04
CA ASP A 59 13.15 11.05 25.41
C ASP A 59 13.21 11.32 26.91
N ARG A 60 12.05 11.50 27.54
CA ARG A 60 11.96 11.76 28.98
C ARG A 60 12.24 10.53 29.83
N TYR A 61 11.83 9.35 29.39
CA TYR A 61 11.84 8.11 30.19
C TYR A 61 12.56 6.96 29.48
N SER A 62 13.78 7.21 29.01
CA SER A 62 14.54 6.31 28.15
C SER A 62 14.97 4.98 28.78
N ASP A 63 14.85 4.83 30.10
CA ASP A 63 15.19 3.58 30.80
C ASP A 63 14.10 2.51 30.67
N ASN A 64 12.93 2.85 30.12
CA ASN A 64 11.86 1.90 29.83
C ASN A 64 12.04 1.26 28.46
N ARG A 65 11.35 0.15 28.23
CA ARG A 65 11.29 -0.50 26.92
C ARG A 65 10.02 -0.08 26.20
N PHE A 66 10.17 0.41 24.97
CA PHE A 66 9.06 0.80 24.11
C PHE A 66 9.09 -0.06 22.85
N ILE A 67 7.93 -0.58 22.45
CA ILE A 67 7.74 -1.28 21.18
C ILE A 67 6.50 -0.68 20.54
N ALA A 68 6.63 -0.23 19.30
CA ALA A 68 5.51 0.22 18.49
C ALA A 68 5.36 -0.68 17.26
N SER A 69 4.12 -0.95 16.85
CA SER A 69 3.81 -1.64 15.60
C SER A 69 3.10 -0.67 14.64
N CYS A 70 3.34 -0.86 13.33
CA CYS A 70 2.62 -0.14 12.28
C CYS A 70 2.73 -0.87 10.95
N ARG A 71 1.84 -0.57 10.01
CA ARG A 71 1.98 -1.00 8.60
C ARG A 71 3.09 -0.23 7.88
N ILE A 72 3.87 -0.94 7.06
CA ILE A 72 4.93 -0.36 6.22
C ILE A 72 4.40 0.79 5.34
N ALA A 73 3.19 0.67 4.78
CA ALA A 73 2.61 1.68 3.90
C ALA A 73 2.24 2.99 4.61
N ALA A 74 2.05 2.96 5.92
CA ALA A 74 1.80 4.14 6.76
C ALA A 74 3.11 4.73 7.32
N TYR A 75 4.23 4.03 7.16
CA TYR A 75 5.53 4.41 7.67
C TYR A 75 6.27 5.37 6.72
N ASN A 76 5.67 6.53 6.44
CA ASN A 76 6.23 7.53 5.51
C ASN A 76 6.84 8.76 6.19
N PHE A 77 6.80 8.85 7.52
CA PHE A 77 7.24 10.03 8.30
C PHE A 77 8.73 10.02 8.68
N GLY A 78 9.58 9.27 7.98
CA GLY A 78 11.02 9.22 8.25
C GLY A 78 11.44 8.45 9.50
N GLY A 79 10.48 7.79 10.16
CA GLY A 79 10.69 6.93 11.32
C GLY A 79 10.95 7.66 12.65
N PHE A 80 10.85 6.92 13.76
CA PHE A 80 11.17 7.47 15.09
C PHE A 80 12.68 7.49 15.32
N LYS A 81 13.25 8.63 15.71
CA LYS A 81 14.72 8.80 15.83
C LYS A 81 15.40 7.82 16.79
N ARG A 82 14.68 7.36 17.82
CA ARG A 82 15.20 6.49 18.90
C ARG A 82 14.75 5.05 18.82
N PHE A 83 14.04 4.68 17.75
CA PHE A 83 13.59 3.31 17.55
C PHE A 83 14.54 2.59 16.60
N LYS A 84 14.52 1.26 16.71
CA LYS A 84 15.15 0.38 15.74
C LYS A 84 14.05 -0.31 14.97
N ASP A 85 14.03 -0.09 13.66
CA ASP A 85 13.02 -0.68 12.79
C ASP A 85 13.31 -2.17 12.56
N VAL A 86 12.25 -2.97 12.71
CA VAL A 86 12.27 -4.40 12.47
C VAL A 86 11.03 -4.76 11.66
N ALA A 87 11.23 -5.33 10.47
CA ALA A 87 10.14 -5.82 9.64
C ALA A 87 9.75 -7.24 10.05
N MET A 88 8.45 -7.49 10.18
CA MET A 88 7.92 -8.85 10.39
C MET A 88 8.12 -9.68 9.13
N ALA A 89 8.86 -10.78 9.25
CA ALA A 89 9.12 -11.69 8.14
C ALA A 89 7.87 -12.54 7.82
N ALA A 90 7.75 -12.90 6.54
CA ALA A 90 6.71 -13.80 6.07
C ALA A 90 6.89 -15.22 6.66
N PHE A 91 5.81 -15.97 6.84
CA PHE A 91 5.88 -17.35 7.31
C PHE A 91 6.61 -18.25 6.31
N GLU A 92 7.51 -19.08 6.84
CA GLU A 92 8.17 -20.15 6.09
C GLU A 92 7.26 -21.38 5.96
N ASP A 93 7.54 -22.25 4.98
CA ASP A 93 6.82 -23.51 4.74
C ASP A 93 6.60 -24.34 6.02
N LYS A 94 7.61 -24.43 6.90
CA LYS A 94 7.49 -25.18 8.17
C LYS A 94 6.53 -24.52 9.15
N GLN A 95 6.46 -23.19 9.19
CA GLN A 95 5.53 -22.45 10.04
C GLN A 95 4.11 -22.58 9.51
N ILE A 96 3.92 -22.52 8.19
CA ILE A 96 2.63 -22.75 7.51
C ILE A 96 2.13 -24.17 7.81
N GLU A 97 2.95 -25.19 7.59
CA GLU A 97 2.58 -26.58 7.86
C GLU A 97 2.22 -26.80 9.33
N ARG A 98 2.98 -26.21 10.26
CA ARG A 98 2.68 -26.29 11.70
C ARG A 98 1.37 -25.59 12.05
N PHE A 99 1.10 -24.43 11.44
CA PHE A 99 -0.16 -23.72 11.63
C PHE A 99 -1.34 -24.58 11.18
N ILE A 100 -1.28 -25.16 9.98
CA ILE A 100 -2.32 -26.05 9.43
C ILE A 100 -2.56 -27.24 10.37
N LYS A 101 -1.49 -27.87 10.87
CA LYS A 101 -1.60 -28.98 11.84
C LYS A 101 -2.29 -28.57 13.15
N ASN A 102 -1.99 -27.37 13.65
CA ASN A 102 -2.59 -26.86 14.88
C ASN A 102 -4.06 -26.46 14.66
N TRP A 103 -4.41 -25.94 13.49
CA TRP A 103 -5.77 -25.55 13.13
C TRP A 103 -6.70 -26.77 13.02
N PHE A 104 -6.26 -27.80 12.28
CA PHE A 104 -7.03 -29.02 12.02
C PHE A 104 -6.65 -30.14 13.01
N ASN A 105 -6.83 -29.88 14.31
CA ASN A 105 -6.40 -30.79 15.37
C ASN A 105 -7.53 -31.61 16.02
N LYS A 106 -8.79 -31.43 15.58
CA LYS A 106 -9.93 -32.15 16.15
C LYS A 106 -9.83 -33.64 15.77
N PRO A 107 -10.35 -34.58 16.59
CA PRO A 107 -10.27 -36.01 16.30
C PRO A 107 -10.72 -36.39 14.88
N ARG A 108 -11.85 -35.81 14.42
CA ARG A 108 -12.38 -36.00 13.07
C ARG A 108 -11.40 -35.56 11.96
N ASP A 109 -10.66 -34.48 12.20
CA ASP A 109 -9.77 -33.89 11.21
C ASP A 109 -8.49 -34.75 11.09
N VAL A 110 -8.02 -35.28 12.23
CA VAL A 110 -6.89 -36.19 12.33
C VAL A 110 -7.20 -37.52 11.68
N GLU A 111 -8.37 -38.11 11.96
CA GLU A 111 -8.84 -39.37 11.34
C GLU A 111 -8.96 -39.25 9.81
N ALA A 112 -9.41 -38.09 9.31
CA ALA A 112 -9.53 -37.82 7.88
C ALA A 112 -8.22 -37.36 7.19
N GLU A 113 -7.11 -37.31 7.92
CA GLU A 113 -5.82 -36.75 7.47
C GLU A 113 -5.91 -35.32 6.91
N THR A 114 -6.87 -34.52 7.39
CA THR A 114 -7.16 -33.18 6.89
C THR A 114 -5.92 -32.26 6.88
N PRO A 115 -5.09 -32.19 7.94
CA PRO A 115 -3.88 -31.37 7.91
C PRO A 115 -2.90 -31.74 6.79
N ARG A 116 -2.70 -33.06 6.58
CA ARG A 116 -1.76 -33.57 5.57
C ARG A 116 -2.26 -33.22 4.17
N ARG A 117 -3.54 -33.48 3.90
CA ARG A 117 -4.17 -33.20 2.60
C ARG A 117 -4.22 -31.70 2.29
N CYS A 118 -4.53 -30.88 3.29
CA CYS A 118 -4.51 -29.42 3.20
C CYS A 118 -3.13 -28.90 2.81
N TRP A 119 -2.09 -29.33 3.52
CA TRP A 119 -0.71 -28.94 3.23
C TRP A 119 -0.22 -29.43 1.87
N GLU A 120 -0.46 -30.69 1.52
CA GLU A 120 -0.05 -31.26 0.22
C GLU A 120 -0.70 -30.52 -0.95
N LYS A 121 -1.98 -30.18 -0.82
CA LYS A 121 -2.70 -29.40 -1.84
C LYS A 121 -2.12 -27.98 -1.95
N LEU A 122 -1.94 -27.28 -0.83
CA LEU A 122 -1.40 -25.92 -0.79
C LEU A 122 0.03 -25.85 -1.34
N LYS A 123 0.85 -26.87 -1.11
CA LYS A 123 2.25 -26.94 -1.58
C LYS A 123 2.35 -27.20 -3.09
N SER A 124 1.32 -27.72 -3.73
CA SER A 124 1.37 -28.07 -5.15
C SER A 124 1.47 -26.84 -6.06
N ASN A 125 2.10 -27.00 -7.23
CA ASN A 125 2.33 -25.88 -8.17
C ASN A 125 1.04 -25.21 -8.65
N GLU A 126 -0.09 -25.94 -8.65
CA GLU A 126 -1.40 -25.40 -9.02
C GLU A 126 -1.86 -24.28 -8.07
N TYR A 127 -1.44 -24.34 -6.81
CA TYR A 127 -1.84 -23.41 -5.75
C TYR A 127 -0.69 -22.49 -5.31
N ALA A 128 0.31 -22.27 -6.17
CA ALA A 128 1.45 -21.40 -5.87
C ALA A 128 1.01 -20.01 -5.38
N ALA A 129 -0.03 -19.42 -5.99
CA ALA A 129 -0.58 -18.13 -5.55
C ALA A 129 -1.23 -18.21 -4.16
N ALA A 130 -1.97 -19.27 -3.84
CA ALA A 130 -2.53 -19.45 -2.50
C ALA A 130 -1.44 -19.70 -1.46
N LYS A 131 -0.38 -20.42 -1.84
CA LYS A 131 0.80 -20.64 -0.98
C LYS A 131 1.53 -19.34 -0.67
N GLU A 132 1.62 -18.42 -1.61
CA GLU A 132 2.16 -17.08 -1.39
C GLU A 132 1.32 -16.31 -0.36
N LEU A 133 -0.01 -16.37 -0.46
CA LEU A 133 -0.91 -15.75 0.53
C LEU A 133 -0.73 -16.37 1.93
N ALA A 134 -0.51 -17.69 2.02
CA ALA A 134 -0.30 -18.39 3.28
C ALA A 134 0.94 -17.92 4.07
N GLN A 135 1.85 -17.16 3.46
CA GLN A 135 2.95 -16.53 4.17
C GLN A 135 2.49 -15.43 5.14
N THR A 136 1.26 -14.93 4.97
CA THR A 136 0.63 -13.98 5.91
C THR A 136 -0.31 -14.74 6.85
N PRO A 137 -0.12 -14.70 8.18
CA PRO A 137 -0.88 -15.52 9.13
C PRO A 137 -2.40 -15.35 9.07
N LEU A 138 -2.87 -14.12 8.86
CA LEU A 138 -4.30 -13.84 8.68
C LEU A 138 -4.84 -14.53 7.42
N LEU A 139 -4.14 -14.43 6.30
CA LEU A 139 -4.58 -15.05 5.05
C LEU A 139 -4.52 -16.57 5.13
N LEU A 140 -3.54 -17.13 5.85
CA LEU A 140 -3.52 -18.57 6.15
C LEU A 140 -4.73 -18.99 6.98
N THR A 141 -5.16 -18.17 7.93
CA THR A 141 -6.40 -18.40 8.69
C THR A 141 -7.61 -18.48 7.75
N LEU A 142 -7.76 -17.51 6.84
CA LEU A 142 -8.83 -17.53 5.84
C LEU A 142 -8.75 -18.74 4.91
N LEU A 143 -7.55 -19.11 4.47
CA LEU A 143 -7.33 -20.29 3.62
C LEU A 143 -7.77 -21.57 4.34
N CYS A 144 -7.50 -21.69 5.64
CA CYS A 144 -7.98 -22.82 6.44
C CYS A 144 -9.51 -22.83 6.59
N VAL A 145 -10.14 -21.66 6.78
CA VAL A 145 -11.62 -21.53 6.83
C VAL A 145 -12.25 -21.99 5.52
N VAL A 146 -11.72 -21.52 4.39
CA VAL A 146 -12.22 -21.86 3.04
C VAL A 146 -11.97 -23.33 2.71
N TYR A 147 -10.79 -23.87 3.06
CA TYR A 147 -10.47 -25.27 2.85
C TYR A 147 -11.37 -26.20 3.68
N ASP A 148 -11.69 -25.84 4.92
CA ASP A 148 -12.60 -26.62 5.77
C ASP A 148 -13.96 -26.81 5.10
N GLU A 149 -14.46 -25.80 4.37
CA GLU A 149 -15.74 -25.88 3.65
C GLU A 149 -15.61 -26.57 2.28
N PHE A 150 -14.73 -26.07 1.41
CA PHE A 150 -14.74 -26.48 0.00
C PHE A 150 -13.71 -27.57 -0.33
N GLN A 151 -12.84 -27.92 0.62
CA GLN A 151 -11.69 -28.83 0.42
C GLN A 151 -10.79 -28.36 -0.74
N ASP A 152 -10.79 -27.05 -1.00
CA ASP A 152 -10.07 -26.38 -2.07
C ASP A 152 -9.62 -24.99 -1.65
N PHE A 153 -8.71 -24.40 -2.42
CA PHE A 153 -8.22 -23.04 -2.20
C PHE A 153 -8.54 -22.11 -3.38
N PRO A 154 -8.87 -20.85 -3.08
CA PRO A 154 -8.99 -19.82 -4.08
C PRO A 154 -7.60 -19.53 -4.65
N LYS A 155 -7.52 -19.45 -5.97
CA LYS A 155 -6.27 -19.17 -6.68
C LYS A 155 -5.89 -17.68 -6.65
N LYS A 156 -6.70 -16.83 -6.01
CA LYS A 156 -6.57 -15.36 -6.00
C LYS A 156 -6.97 -14.75 -4.66
N ARG A 157 -6.31 -13.65 -4.29
CA ARG A 157 -6.50 -12.94 -3.01
C ARG A 157 -7.91 -12.39 -2.81
N HIS A 158 -8.49 -11.72 -3.82
CA HIS A 158 -9.86 -11.19 -3.72
C HIS A 158 -10.91 -12.30 -3.57
N ALA A 159 -10.71 -13.44 -4.25
CA ALA A 159 -11.57 -14.61 -4.12
C ALA A 159 -11.48 -15.22 -2.72
N LEU A 160 -10.27 -15.24 -2.12
CA LEU A 160 -10.08 -15.68 -0.74
C LEU A 160 -10.94 -14.90 0.25
N TYR A 161 -10.95 -13.58 0.19
CA TYR A 161 -11.76 -12.79 1.11
C TYR A 161 -13.25 -13.03 0.90
N GLY A 162 -13.71 -13.05 -0.36
CA GLY A 162 -15.12 -13.28 -0.68
C GLY A 162 -15.61 -14.66 -0.25
N GLU A 163 -14.85 -15.71 -0.56
CA GLU A 163 -15.17 -17.08 -0.16
C GLU A 163 -15.09 -17.25 1.37
N ALA A 164 -14.08 -16.66 2.03
CA ALA A 164 -13.97 -16.73 3.48
C ALA A 164 -15.12 -16.00 4.19
N LEU A 165 -15.49 -14.81 3.74
CA LEU A 165 -16.65 -14.09 4.26
C LEU A 165 -17.95 -14.86 4.01
N ASP A 166 -18.14 -15.42 2.82
CA ASP A 166 -19.32 -16.25 2.53
C ASP A 166 -19.43 -17.43 3.50
N VAL A 167 -18.31 -18.12 3.76
CA VAL A 167 -18.26 -19.23 4.72
C VAL A 167 -18.54 -18.75 6.14
N LEU A 168 -17.92 -17.64 6.57
CA LEU A 168 -18.12 -17.06 7.91
C LEU A 168 -19.57 -16.56 8.11
N LEU A 169 -20.21 -16.00 7.10
CA LEU A 169 -21.60 -15.55 7.21
C LEU A 169 -22.57 -16.74 7.16
N ARG A 170 -22.37 -17.71 6.26
CA ARG A 170 -23.31 -18.81 6.01
C ARG A 170 -23.22 -19.95 7.03
N LYS A 171 -22.03 -20.40 7.42
CA LYS A 171 -21.87 -21.47 8.44
C LYS A 171 -22.56 -21.07 9.74
N TRP A 172 -22.37 -19.82 10.15
CA TRP A 172 -22.87 -19.31 11.41
C TRP A 172 -24.38 -19.04 11.37
N ALA A 173 -24.91 -18.58 10.22
CA ALA A 173 -26.35 -18.54 9.99
C ALA A 173 -27.00 -19.93 10.09
N ALA A 174 -26.30 -20.99 9.62
CA ALA A 174 -26.81 -22.37 9.69
C ALA A 174 -26.78 -22.96 11.11
N GLU A 175 -25.75 -22.67 11.92
CA GLU A 175 -25.64 -23.15 13.31
C GLU A 175 -26.74 -22.58 14.23
N LYS A 176 -27.27 -21.38 13.93
CA LYS A 176 -28.30 -20.72 14.75
C LYS A 176 -29.74 -20.92 14.28
N ARG A 177 -29.98 -21.44 13.06
CA ARG A 177 -31.33 -21.84 12.58
C ARG A 177 -32.02 -22.89 13.48
N PHE A 178 -31.27 -23.53 14.38
CA PHE A 178 -31.80 -24.44 15.39
C PHE A 178 -32.41 -23.73 16.63
N GLN A 179 -32.37 -22.39 16.70
CA GLN A 179 -32.91 -21.59 17.83
C GLN A 179 -34.25 -20.89 17.55
N ASP A 180 -34.89 -21.16 16.40
CA ASP A 180 -36.28 -20.76 16.08
C ASP A 180 -36.58 -19.25 16.18
N ASP A 181 -35.60 -18.39 15.88
CA ASP A 181 -35.78 -16.94 15.94
C ASP A 181 -36.09 -16.33 14.56
N GLN A 182 -37.13 -15.49 14.49
CA GLN A 182 -37.69 -14.93 13.24
C GLN A 182 -36.68 -14.05 12.46
N ILE A 183 -35.62 -13.58 13.13
CA ILE A 183 -34.58 -12.76 12.51
C ILE A 183 -33.88 -13.52 11.38
N TYR A 184 -33.58 -14.81 11.58
CA TYR A 184 -32.82 -15.61 10.61
C TYR A 184 -33.56 -15.90 9.30
N GLN A 185 -34.88 -15.64 9.26
CA GLN A 185 -35.68 -15.71 8.04
C GLN A 185 -35.69 -14.39 7.27
N LYS A 186 -35.44 -13.25 7.95
CA LYS A 186 -35.55 -11.90 7.37
C LYS A 186 -34.19 -11.21 7.17
N PHE A 187 -33.16 -11.57 7.93
CA PHE A 187 -31.81 -11.06 7.82
C PHE A 187 -30.88 -12.21 7.38
N GLY A 188 -30.72 -12.36 6.07
CA GLY A 188 -29.86 -13.37 5.47
C GLY A 188 -28.42 -12.88 5.29
N ALA A 189 -27.51 -13.83 5.04
CA ALA A 189 -26.09 -13.54 4.84
C ALA A 189 -25.81 -12.48 3.75
N ASP A 190 -26.63 -12.42 2.70
CA ASP A 190 -26.44 -11.43 1.62
C ASP A 190 -26.78 -10.00 2.09
N LEU A 191 -27.89 -9.80 2.81
CA LEU A 191 -28.27 -8.51 3.39
C LEU A 191 -27.29 -8.08 4.49
N GLU A 192 -26.82 -9.04 5.27
CA GLU A 192 -25.80 -8.79 6.28
C GLU A 192 -24.47 -8.34 5.68
N LEU A 193 -24.05 -9.01 4.60
CA LEU A 193 -22.86 -8.61 3.85
C LEU A 193 -23.02 -7.20 3.25
N GLU A 194 -24.21 -6.86 2.75
CA GLU A 194 -24.53 -5.53 2.21
C GLU A 194 -24.43 -4.45 3.29
N LEU A 195 -25.07 -4.65 4.44
CA LEU A 195 -25.01 -3.75 5.59
C LEU A 195 -23.58 -3.57 6.10
N LEU A 196 -22.82 -4.67 6.28
CA LEU A 196 -21.42 -4.61 6.70
C LEU A 196 -20.55 -3.87 5.68
N SER A 197 -20.85 -4.00 4.39
CA SER A 197 -20.14 -3.29 3.31
C SER A 197 -20.40 -1.78 3.36
N GLU A 198 -21.62 -1.37 3.67
CA GLU A 198 -21.99 0.03 3.83
C GLU A 198 -21.35 0.68 5.08
N ILE A 199 -21.42 -0.01 6.22
CA ILE A 199 -20.73 0.40 7.45
C ILE A 199 -19.23 0.55 7.19
N ALA A 200 -18.60 -0.43 6.53
CA ALA A 200 -17.18 -0.39 6.19
C ALA A 200 -16.83 0.79 5.28
N TYR A 201 -17.61 1.04 4.24
CA TYR A 201 -17.37 2.15 3.32
C TYR A 201 -17.47 3.51 4.02
N THR A 202 -18.56 3.75 4.75
CA THR A 202 -18.82 5.02 5.44
C THR A 202 -17.72 5.32 6.45
N SER A 203 -17.41 4.34 7.30
CA SER A 203 -16.32 4.46 8.29
C SER A 203 -14.95 4.72 7.67
N PHE A 204 -14.63 4.05 6.56
CA PHE A 204 -13.33 4.21 5.91
C PHE A 204 -13.16 5.60 5.29
N VAL A 205 -14.24 6.13 4.68
CA VAL A 205 -14.27 7.52 4.17
C VAL A 205 -14.04 8.52 5.30
N ASP A 206 -14.68 8.31 6.44
CA ASP A 206 -14.59 9.19 7.61
C ASP A 206 -13.29 9.01 8.43
N ASN A 207 -12.37 8.14 7.97
CA ASN A 207 -11.14 7.77 8.68
C ASN A 207 -11.39 7.25 10.11
N GLN A 208 -12.49 6.51 10.28
CA GLN A 208 -12.88 5.93 11.56
C GLN A 208 -12.63 4.42 11.57
N LEU A 209 -11.89 3.96 12.57
CA LEU A 209 -11.69 2.54 12.87
C LEU A 209 -12.55 2.06 14.03
N PHE A 210 -12.92 3.00 14.91
CA PHE A 210 -13.78 2.77 16.05
C PHE A 210 -15.08 3.54 15.89
N PHE A 211 -16.18 2.87 16.20
CA PHE A 211 -17.53 3.41 16.07
C PHE A 211 -18.19 3.35 17.43
N ASP A 212 -18.82 4.43 17.86
CA ASP A 212 -19.71 4.33 19.00
C ASP A 212 -21.00 3.60 18.61
N ARG A 213 -21.65 3.03 19.62
CA ARG A 213 -22.89 2.26 19.43
C ARG A 213 -23.98 3.06 18.71
N GLN A 214 -24.13 4.35 18.99
CA GLN A 214 -25.20 5.16 18.45
C GLN A 214 -24.99 5.39 16.95
N THR A 215 -23.76 5.69 16.53
CA THR A 215 -23.39 5.80 15.12
C THR A 215 -23.73 4.54 14.33
N LEU A 216 -23.45 3.34 14.87
CA LEU A 216 -23.83 2.09 14.21
C LEU A 216 -25.35 1.89 14.11
N LEU A 217 -26.09 2.23 15.17
CA LEU A 217 -27.56 2.14 15.13
C LEU A 217 -28.16 3.06 14.08
N ASP A 218 -27.57 4.24 13.89
CA ASP A 218 -28.04 5.21 12.91
C ASP A 218 -27.70 4.74 11.48
N GLN A 219 -26.51 4.19 11.24
CA GLN A 219 -26.18 3.54 9.96
C GLN A 219 -27.11 2.36 9.64
N ILE A 220 -27.48 1.54 10.64
CA ILE A 220 -28.43 0.44 10.43
C ILE A 220 -29.82 0.99 10.07
N ARG A 221 -30.25 2.10 10.68
CA ARG A 221 -31.53 2.76 10.33
C ARG A 221 -31.51 3.31 8.91
N ASP A 222 -30.41 3.93 8.52
CA ASP A 222 -30.26 4.49 7.17
C ASP A 222 -30.31 3.36 6.14
N PHE A 223 -29.58 2.27 6.36
CA PHE A 223 -29.65 1.06 5.53
C PHE A 223 -31.08 0.50 5.40
N GLN A 224 -31.82 0.43 6.52
CA GLN A 224 -33.22 -0.02 6.50
C GLN A 224 -34.15 0.92 5.72
N THR A 225 -33.85 2.22 5.72
CA THR A 225 -34.63 3.23 5.02
C THR A 225 -34.38 3.18 3.51
N ASP A 226 -33.13 2.93 3.12
CA ASP A 226 -32.69 2.98 1.73
C ASP A 226 -32.85 1.62 1.00
N ASN A 227 -33.02 0.51 1.74
CA ASN A 227 -33.17 -0.83 1.18
C ASN A 227 -34.53 -1.45 1.52
N GLU A 228 -35.42 -1.53 0.52
CA GLU A 228 -36.77 -2.13 0.68
C GLU A 228 -36.75 -3.61 1.11
N ASN A 229 -35.64 -4.32 0.89
CA ASN A 229 -35.50 -5.72 1.28
C ASN A 229 -34.90 -5.87 2.70
N ALA A 230 -34.49 -4.78 3.34
CA ALA A 230 -33.96 -4.82 4.69
C ALA A 230 -35.04 -5.30 5.67
N PRO A 231 -34.65 -6.04 6.72
CA PRO A 231 -35.60 -6.53 7.69
C PRO A 231 -36.16 -5.36 8.51
N ASP A 232 -37.49 -5.26 8.59
CA ASP A 232 -38.20 -4.38 9.53
C ASP A 232 -38.05 -4.93 10.96
N LEU A 233 -36.90 -4.65 11.56
CA LEU A 233 -36.48 -5.07 12.89
C LEU A 233 -35.84 -3.88 13.62
N ASP A 234 -35.83 -3.92 14.95
CA ASP A 234 -35.11 -2.94 15.75
C ASP A 234 -33.59 -2.95 15.39
N PRO A 235 -32.99 -1.81 15.00
CA PRO A 235 -31.55 -1.69 14.75
C PRO A 235 -30.68 -2.27 15.87
N ALA A 236 -31.09 -2.11 17.13
CA ALA A 236 -30.35 -2.66 18.27
C ALA A 236 -30.44 -4.19 18.36
N ARG A 237 -31.45 -4.79 17.74
CA ARG A 237 -31.55 -6.24 17.58
C ARG A 237 -30.64 -6.72 16.44
N ILE A 238 -30.62 -6.03 15.31
CA ILE A 238 -29.70 -6.32 14.18
C ILE A 238 -28.24 -6.24 14.63
N LEU A 239 -27.86 -5.16 15.32
CA LEU A 239 -26.49 -4.99 15.81
C LEU A 239 -26.06 -6.13 16.74
N ARG A 240 -26.93 -6.55 17.66
CA ARG A 240 -26.67 -7.71 18.54
C ARG A 240 -26.50 -9.01 17.77
N GLU A 241 -27.24 -9.21 16.68
CA GLU A 241 -27.03 -10.40 15.86
C GLU A 241 -25.65 -10.38 15.21
N ILE A 242 -25.25 -9.26 14.59
CA ILE A 242 -23.92 -9.09 13.98
C ILE A 242 -22.81 -9.34 15.01
N GLU A 243 -22.93 -8.75 16.21
CA GLU A 243 -21.99 -8.94 17.34
C GLU A 243 -21.82 -10.41 17.71
N VAL A 244 -22.93 -11.14 17.87
CA VAL A 244 -22.95 -12.54 18.32
C VAL A 244 -22.60 -13.49 17.18
N GLN A 245 -22.68 -13.07 15.91
CA GLN A 245 -22.55 -13.97 14.77
C GLN A 245 -21.12 -14.25 14.32
N GLN A 246 -20.16 -13.32 14.42
CA GLN A 246 -19.14 -13.34 13.35
C GLN A 246 -17.70 -13.06 13.72
N GLY A 247 -17.43 -12.35 14.81
CA GLY A 247 -16.08 -11.82 15.01
C GLY A 247 -15.57 -11.03 13.80
N ILE A 248 -16.46 -10.47 12.97
CA ILE A 248 -16.15 -9.56 11.84
C ILE A 248 -16.31 -8.13 12.31
N LEU A 249 -17.44 -7.78 12.93
CA LEU A 249 -17.63 -6.55 13.71
C LEU A 249 -17.69 -6.94 15.19
N VAL A 250 -16.89 -6.29 16.02
CA VAL A 250 -16.71 -6.66 17.44
C VAL A 250 -16.78 -5.45 18.35
N GLU A 251 -17.38 -5.63 19.53
CA GLU A 251 -17.30 -4.66 20.63
C GLU A 251 -15.89 -4.75 21.25
N ARG A 252 -15.11 -3.68 21.16
CA ARG A 252 -13.74 -3.58 21.68
C ARG A 252 -13.69 -3.05 23.10
N ALA A 253 -14.61 -2.14 23.42
CA ALA A 253 -14.86 -1.58 24.74
C ALA A 253 -16.35 -1.28 24.85
N ARG A 254 -16.83 -0.98 26.06
CA ARG A 254 -18.26 -0.72 26.28
C ARG A 254 -18.80 0.34 25.32
N ASN A 255 -19.73 -0.05 24.45
CA ASN A 255 -20.34 0.77 23.39
C ASN A 255 -19.37 1.26 22.29
N THR A 256 -18.20 0.63 22.14
CA THR A 256 -17.21 0.97 21.11
C THR A 256 -16.90 -0.26 20.27
N TYR A 257 -17.06 -0.12 18.96
CA TYR A 257 -17.00 -1.22 18.00
C TYR A 257 -15.91 -1.00 16.97
N SER A 258 -15.38 -2.07 16.40
CA SER A 258 -14.52 -2.01 15.24
C SER A 258 -14.71 -3.26 14.38
N PHE A 259 -14.24 -3.23 13.13
CA PHE A 259 -13.97 -4.48 12.44
C PHE A 259 -12.88 -5.26 13.21
N SER A 260 -12.97 -6.58 13.21
CA SER A 260 -12.01 -7.44 13.91
C SER A 260 -10.62 -7.37 13.32
N HIS A 261 -10.55 -7.04 12.03
CA HIS A 261 -9.33 -6.75 11.31
C HIS A 261 -9.60 -5.72 10.20
N LEU A 262 -8.69 -4.76 10.03
CA LEU A 262 -8.77 -3.73 9.00
C LEU A 262 -8.92 -4.31 7.58
N THR A 263 -8.32 -5.47 7.31
CA THR A 263 -8.49 -6.18 6.03
C THR A 263 -9.92 -6.58 5.69
N PHE A 264 -10.76 -6.89 6.69
CA PHE A 264 -12.18 -7.12 6.42
C PHE A 264 -12.87 -5.81 6.04
N GLN A 265 -12.59 -4.72 6.76
CA GLN A 265 -13.08 -3.39 6.41
C GLN A 265 -12.64 -2.99 4.99
N GLU A 266 -11.37 -3.14 4.64
CA GLU A 266 -10.83 -2.84 3.30
C GLU A 266 -11.56 -3.62 2.18
N TYR A 267 -11.82 -4.91 2.40
CA TYR A 267 -12.55 -5.74 1.44
C TYR A 267 -14.02 -5.34 1.31
N LEU A 268 -14.70 -5.14 2.44
CA LEU A 268 -16.11 -4.74 2.50
C LEU A 268 -16.30 -3.36 1.86
N THR A 269 -15.39 -2.42 2.11
CA THR A 269 -15.33 -1.12 1.44
C THR A 269 -15.14 -1.27 -0.07
N ALA A 270 -14.19 -2.09 -0.52
CA ALA A 270 -13.97 -2.33 -1.95
C ALA A 270 -15.21 -2.96 -2.63
N LYS A 271 -15.89 -3.88 -1.93
CA LYS A 271 -17.13 -4.50 -2.39
C LYS A 271 -18.25 -3.47 -2.53
N TYR A 272 -18.49 -2.65 -1.50
CA TYR A 272 -19.49 -1.59 -1.56
C TYR A 272 -19.26 -0.64 -2.74
N ILE A 273 -18.01 -0.25 -3.00
CA ILE A 273 -17.65 0.65 -4.10
C ILE A 273 -18.00 0.06 -5.46
N VAL A 274 -17.73 -1.23 -5.66
CA VAL A 274 -18.03 -1.91 -6.93
C VAL A 274 -19.54 -2.10 -7.10
N ASP A 275 -20.22 -2.59 -6.06
CA ASP A 275 -21.65 -2.89 -6.11
C ASP A 275 -22.49 -1.62 -6.29
N ASN A 276 -22.07 -0.50 -5.70
CA ASN A 276 -22.74 0.80 -5.80
C ASN A 276 -22.15 1.74 -6.87
N GLN A 277 -21.31 1.22 -7.77
CA GLN A 277 -20.75 1.95 -8.92
C GLN A 277 -19.98 3.24 -8.54
N LYS A 278 -19.34 3.29 -7.36
CA LYS A 278 -18.61 4.47 -6.85
C LYS A 278 -17.14 4.54 -7.29
N VAL A 279 -16.71 3.64 -8.16
CA VAL A 279 -15.30 3.49 -8.58
C VAL A 279 -14.69 4.80 -9.09
N GLU A 280 -15.38 5.52 -9.95
CA GLU A 280 -14.87 6.79 -10.52
C GLU A 280 -14.75 7.89 -9.46
N GLN A 281 -15.74 8.01 -8.57
CA GLN A 281 -15.71 8.96 -7.46
C GLN A 281 -14.50 8.71 -6.56
N VAL A 282 -14.27 7.45 -6.20
CA VAL A 282 -13.15 7.06 -5.31
C VAL A 282 -11.79 7.26 -5.99
N ILE A 283 -11.68 6.99 -7.29
CA ILE A 283 -10.46 7.32 -8.05
C ILE A 283 -10.15 8.82 -7.96
N ARG A 284 -11.14 9.69 -8.19
CA ARG A 284 -10.91 11.15 -8.16
C ARG A 284 -10.56 11.66 -6.76
N GLY A 285 -11.17 11.10 -5.72
CA GLY A 285 -10.99 11.57 -4.35
C GLY A 285 -9.78 10.98 -3.61
N HIS A 286 -9.37 9.75 -3.96
CA HIS A 286 -8.51 8.96 -3.08
C HIS A 286 -7.36 8.20 -3.75
N ILE A 287 -7.11 8.34 -5.06
CA ILE A 287 -6.11 7.51 -5.78
C ILE A 287 -4.67 7.65 -5.26
N VAL A 288 -4.34 8.78 -4.64
CA VAL A 288 -3.02 9.05 -4.03
C VAL A 288 -3.03 8.85 -2.51
N ASP A 289 -4.19 8.57 -1.91
CA ASP A 289 -4.28 8.29 -0.48
C ASP A 289 -3.75 6.88 -0.19
N ASN A 290 -2.66 6.82 0.57
CA ASN A 290 -1.99 5.57 0.91
C ASN A 290 -2.89 4.58 1.65
N ARG A 291 -3.88 5.06 2.42
CA ARG A 291 -4.86 4.21 3.13
C ARG A 291 -5.71 3.43 2.14
N TRP A 292 -6.06 4.05 1.02
CA TRP A 292 -6.95 3.47 0.00
C TRP A 292 -6.25 2.50 -0.95
N ARG A 293 -4.93 2.38 -0.86
CA ARG A 293 -4.15 1.55 -1.78
C ARG A 293 -4.66 0.11 -1.84
N GLU A 294 -4.86 -0.54 -0.69
CA GLU A 294 -5.33 -1.94 -0.66
C GLU A 294 -6.75 -2.04 -1.22
N ILE A 295 -7.63 -1.06 -0.97
CA ILE A 295 -8.98 -1.00 -1.55
C ILE A 295 -8.92 -1.00 -3.08
N PHE A 296 -8.05 -0.21 -3.70
CA PHE A 296 -7.91 -0.23 -5.17
C PHE A 296 -7.43 -1.57 -5.71
N LEU A 297 -6.50 -2.25 -5.01
CA LEU A 297 -6.05 -3.59 -5.39
C LEU A 297 -7.19 -4.61 -5.30
N LEU A 298 -8.07 -4.49 -4.31
CA LEU A 298 -9.25 -5.33 -4.14
C LEU A 298 -10.32 -5.03 -5.19
N ILE A 299 -10.60 -3.75 -5.48
CA ILE A 299 -11.49 -3.32 -6.58
C ILE A 299 -11.05 -3.96 -7.90
N ALA A 300 -9.74 -3.98 -8.19
CA ALA A 300 -9.19 -4.56 -9.40
C ALA A 300 -9.56 -6.05 -9.58
N GLY A 301 -9.78 -6.79 -8.48
CA GLY A 301 -10.26 -8.17 -8.48
C GLY A 301 -11.79 -8.32 -8.45
N LEU A 302 -12.50 -7.34 -7.89
CA LEU A 302 -13.95 -7.37 -7.70
C LEU A 302 -14.74 -6.87 -8.91
N VAL A 303 -14.17 -5.97 -9.72
CA VAL A 303 -14.85 -5.42 -10.91
C VAL A 303 -15.32 -6.53 -11.86
N PRO A 304 -16.55 -6.44 -12.41
CA PRO A 304 -17.17 -7.54 -13.12
C PRO A 304 -16.54 -7.76 -14.50
N GLY A 305 -16.11 -9.00 -14.73
CA GLY A 305 -15.59 -9.46 -16.01
C GLY A 305 -14.36 -8.69 -16.52
N ARG A 306 -14.03 -8.93 -17.79
CA ARG A 306 -12.90 -8.28 -18.49
C ARG A 306 -13.15 -6.78 -18.72
N ARG A 307 -14.37 -6.43 -19.15
CA ARG A 307 -14.74 -5.04 -19.44
C ARG A 307 -14.66 -4.14 -18.20
N GLY A 308 -15.08 -4.62 -17.03
CA GLY A 308 -14.97 -3.86 -15.78
C GLY A 308 -13.53 -3.53 -15.43
N ALA A 309 -12.63 -4.52 -15.54
CA ALA A 309 -11.19 -4.33 -15.31
C ALA A 309 -10.57 -3.35 -16.32
N ASP A 310 -10.93 -3.45 -17.60
CA ASP A 310 -10.45 -2.54 -18.65
C ASP A 310 -10.91 -1.09 -18.40
N VAL A 311 -12.17 -0.89 -18.01
CA VAL A 311 -12.71 0.43 -17.66
C VAL A 311 -12.02 0.99 -16.42
N PHE A 312 -11.84 0.18 -15.38
CA PHE A 312 -11.20 0.59 -14.14
C PHE A 312 -9.78 1.11 -14.38
N LEU A 313 -8.93 0.36 -15.09
CA LEU A 313 -7.55 0.80 -15.35
C LEU A 313 -7.48 2.03 -16.29
N ARG A 314 -8.42 2.18 -17.22
CA ARG A 314 -8.50 3.39 -18.07
C ARG A 314 -8.93 4.63 -17.28
N LEU A 315 -9.83 4.48 -16.31
CA LEU A 315 -10.19 5.59 -15.41
C LEU A 315 -8.98 6.04 -14.58
N MET A 316 -8.20 5.09 -14.08
CA MET A 316 -6.95 5.41 -13.39
C MET A 316 -5.91 6.04 -14.32
N GLU A 317 -5.77 5.57 -15.56
CA GLU A 317 -4.89 6.18 -16.58
C GLU A 317 -5.25 7.64 -16.84
N ARG A 318 -6.55 7.95 -16.99
CA ARG A 318 -7.03 9.34 -17.15
C ARG A 318 -6.72 10.19 -15.92
N GLN A 319 -6.93 9.65 -14.73
CA GLN A 319 -6.59 10.35 -13.49
C GLN A 319 -5.08 10.58 -13.36
N ALA A 320 -4.25 9.63 -13.80
CA ALA A 320 -2.81 9.82 -13.86
C ALA A 320 -2.47 11.02 -14.74
N GLN A 321 -3.02 11.07 -15.95
CA GLN A 321 -2.78 12.17 -16.88
C GLN A 321 -3.20 13.54 -16.35
N ALA A 322 -4.21 13.60 -15.48
CA ALA A 322 -4.67 14.85 -14.86
C ALA A 322 -3.61 15.51 -13.95
N TRP A 323 -2.63 14.74 -13.45
CA TRP A 323 -1.51 15.28 -12.66
C TRP A 323 -0.44 15.98 -13.50
N LEU A 324 -0.47 15.87 -14.83
CA LEU A 324 0.43 16.62 -15.72
C LEU A 324 -0.14 18.02 -15.98
N THR A 325 -0.26 18.81 -14.91
CA THR A 325 -1.00 20.08 -14.84
C THR A 325 -0.29 21.22 -15.59
N THR A 326 1.04 21.24 -15.60
CA THR A 326 1.85 22.34 -16.17
C THR A 326 2.61 21.95 -17.44
N ASP A 327 2.98 22.95 -18.24
CA ASP A 327 3.80 22.75 -19.44
C ASP A 327 5.20 22.21 -19.10
N LYS A 328 5.75 22.53 -17.92
CA LYS A 328 7.03 21.99 -17.45
C LYS A 328 6.95 20.49 -17.22
N LEU A 329 5.90 20.01 -16.53
CA LEU A 329 5.68 18.58 -16.29
C LEU A 329 5.48 17.83 -17.61
N LYS A 330 4.69 18.40 -18.53
CA LYS A 330 4.51 17.84 -19.87
C LYS A 330 5.83 17.82 -20.66
N ALA A 331 6.62 18.88 -20.60
CA ALA A 331 7.91 18.98 -21.29
C ALA A 331 8.91 17.94 -20.78
N LEU A 332 8.97 17.71 -19.46
CA LEU A 332 9.78 16.66 -18.84
C LEU A 332 9.39 15.25 -19.33
N VAL A 333 8.08 14.95 -19.36
CA VAL A 333 7.58 13.64 -19.83
C VAL A 333 7.81 13.46 -21.34
N ASN A 334 7.62 14.52 -22.12
CA ASN A 334 7.91 14.53 -23.56
C ASN A 334 9.41 14.36 -23.84
N TRP A 335 10.28 15.01 -23.07
CA TRP A 335 11.73 14.80 -23.15
C TRP A 335 12.08 13.33 -22.91
N ALA A 336 11.56 12.72 -21.85
CA ALA A 336 11.85 11.31 -21.55
C ALA A 336 11.38 10.38 -22.68
N THR A 337 10.24 10.70 -23.30
CA THR A 337 9.74 9.99 -24.49
C THR A 337 10.72 10.12 -25.64
N PHE A 338 11.11 11.34 -26.01
CA PHE A 338 12.02 11.60 -27.12
C PHE A 338 13.44 11.06 -26.89
N ALA A 339 13.95 11.11 -25.67
CA ALA A 339 15.30 10.66 -25.32
C ALA A 339 15.45 9.13 -25.38
N THR A 340 14.35 8.41 -25.22
CA THR A 340 14.31 6.93 -25.17
C THR A 340 13.67 6.30 -26.42
N GLU A 341 13.01 7.08 -27.26
CA GLU A 341 12.40 6.61 -28.50
C GLU A 341 13.43 5.99 -29.45
N GLY A 342 13.16 4.77 -29.92
CA GLY A 342 14.06 4.05 -30.81
C GLY A 342 15.39 3.63 -30.16
N SER A 343 15.52 3.74 -28.83
CA SER A 343 16.73 3.30 -28.13
C SER A 343 16.91 1.77 -28.21
N PRO A 344 18.17 1.27 -28.24
CA PRO A 344 18.45 -0.16 -28.33
C PRO A 344 17.98 -0.94 -27.10
N GLY A 345 18.06 -2.26 -27.12
CA GLY A 345 17.76 -3.11 -25.96
C GLY A 345 16.29 -3.48 -25.75
N ASP A 346 16.08 -4.54 -24.97
CA ASP A 346 14.79 -5.26 -24.84
C ASP A 346 13.85 -4.71 -23.75
N ALA A 347 14.29 -3.69 -23.01
CA ALA A 347 13.48 -3.09 -21.96
C ALA A 347 12.22 -2.41 -22.54
N LYS A 348 11.08 -2.56 -21.86
CA LYS A 348 9.83 -1.95 -22.29
C LYS A 348 9.95 -0.42 -22.37
N PRO A 349 9.31 0.24 -23.36
CA PRO A 349 9.40 1.70 -23.53
C PRO A 349 9.04 2.50 -22.28
N ALA A 350 7.99 2.11 -21.55
CA ALA A 350 7.61 2.78 -20.31
C ALA A 350 8.70 2.70 -19.23
N ALA A 351 9.35 1.54 -19.09
CA ALA A 351 10.44 1.38 -18.11
C ALA A 351 11.65 2.25 -18.46
N LYS A 352 11.96 2.38 -19.76
CA LYS A 352 13.00 3.29 -20.26
C LYS A 352 12.68 4.74 -19.91
N ARG A 353 11.44 5.18 -20.12
CA ARG A 353 10.98 6.54 -19.75
C ARG A 353 11.06 6.81 -18.25
N VAL A 354 10.65 5.84 -17.41
CA VAL A 354 10.83 5.93 -15.94
C VAL A 354 12.32 6.09 -15.59
N ALA A 355 13.19 5.28 -16.18
CA ALA A 355 14.64 5.37 -15.94
C ALA A 355 15.25 6.71 -16.38
N ALA A 356 14.77 7.28 -17.50
CA ALA A 356 15.18 8.60 -17.96
C ALA A 356 14.80 9.70 -16.97
N ILE A 357 13.54 9.71 -16.49
CA ILE A 357 13.09 10.69 -15.49
C ILE A 357 13.82 10.50 -14.15
N ALA A 358 14.06 9.25 -13.74
CA ALA A 358 14.82 8.95 -12.53
C ALA A 358 16.26 9.50 -12.60
N LEU A 359 16.90 9.45 -13.77
CA LEU A 359 18.22 10.06 -13.98
C LEU A 359 18.16 11.60 -13.91
N ALA A 360 17.11 12.20 -14.48
CA ALA A 360 16.97 13.65 -14.53
C ALA A 360 16.69 14.27 -13.15
N ILE A 361 15.83 13.64 -12.34
CA ILE A 361 15.30 14.21 -11.10
C ILE A 361 15.92 13.58 -9.86
N THR A 362 16.18 12.27 -9.88
CA THR A 362 16.40 11.47 -8.66
C THR A 362 17.70 10.66 -8.73
N ARG A 363 18.79 11.38 -9.01
CA ARG A 363 20.11 10.85 -9.40
C ARG A 363 20.64 9.75 -8.46
N GLY A 364 20.39 9.86 -7.15
CA GLY A 364 20.82 8.86 -6.16
C GLY A 364 20.11 7.49 -6.26
N ARG A 365 18.97 7.41 -6.97
CA ARG A 365 18.21 6.16 -7.17
C ARG A 365 18.11 5.72 -8.63
N ALA A 366 18.58 6.54 -9.57
CA ALA A 366 18.64 6.22 -10.99
C ALA A 366 19.30 4.85 -11.26
N ARG A 367 20.41 4.59 -10.55
CA ARG A 367 21.10 3.29 -10.59
C ARG A 367 20.23 2.12 -10.14
N ALA A 368 19.47 2.28 -9.05
CA ALA A 368 18.59 1.23 -8.53
C ALA A 368 17.48 0.88 -9.55
N VAL A 369 16.90 1.89 -10.20
CA VAL A 369 15.92 1.71 -11.26
C VAL A 369 16.51 0.91 -12.44
N VAL A 370 17.71 1.25 -12.88
CA VAL A 370 18.40 0.58 -14.00
C VAL A 370 18.83 -0.85 -13.67
N LEU A 371 19.31 -1.09 -12.45
CA LEU A 371 19.63 -2.45 -11.98
C LEU A 371 18.38 -3.35 -11.96
N VAL A 372 17.22 -2.80 -11.62
CA VAL A 372 15.95 -3.54 -11.70
C VAL A 372 15.58 -3.84 -13.15
N ILE A 373 15.70 -2.86 -14.04
CA ILE A 373 15.36 -3.05 -15.47
C ILE A 373 16.24 -4.12 -16.12
N SER A 374 17.54 -4.17 -15.79
CA SER A 374 18.45 -5.21 -16.30
C SER A 374 18.15 -6.61 -15.76
N ARG A 375 17.68 -6.73 -14.52
CA ARG A 375 17.52 -8.03 -13.84
C ARG A 375 16.13 -8.64 -14.03
N TYR A 376 15.09 -7.82 -14.17
CA TYR A 376 13.71 -8.27 -14.20
C TYR A 376 13.06 -7.94 -15.54
N ARG A 377 12.78 -8.93 -16.39
CA ARG A 377 12.14 -8.67 -17.69
C ARG A 377 10.66 -8.25 -17.54
N ASP A 378 9.86 -9.11 -16.92
CA ASP A 378 8.40 -8.95 -16.94
C ASP A 378 7.86 -7.96 -15.89
N HIS A 379 8.61 -7.74 -14.79
CA HIS A 379 8.23 -6.87 -13.68
C HIS A 379 9.08 -5.61 -13.54
N ALA A 380 9.99 -5.33 -14.48
CA ALA A 380 10.85 -4.14 -14.44
C ALA A 380 10.06 -2.85 -14.20
N LEU A 381 8.97 -2.67 -14.92
CA LEU A 381 8.18 -1.44 -14.86
C LEU A 381 7.52 -1.24 -13.49
N SER A 382 6.86 -2.27 -12.93
CA SER A 382 6.20 -2.16 -11.63
C SER A 382 7.22 -1.90 -10.52
N ILE A 383 8.36 -2.59 -10.54
CA ILE A 383 9.43 -2.37 -9.56
C ILE A 383 10.06 -0.98 -9.73
N ALA A 384 10.29 -0.52 -10.96
CA ALA A 384 10.83 0.82 -11.24
C ALA A 384 9.90 1.93 -10.71
N LEU A 385 8.59 1.81 -10.94
CA LEU A 385 7.58 2.74 -10.42
C LEU A 385 7.56 2.75 -8.88
N ARG A 386 7.69 1.59 -8.22
CA ARG A 386 7.79 1.50 -6.74
C ARG A 386 9.03 2.20 -6.20
N ILE A 387 10.18 2.04 -6.86
CA ILE A 387 11.42 2.74 -6.47
C ILE A 387 11.24 4.25 -6.61
N PHE A 388 10.54 4.69 -7.67
CA PHE A 388 10.26 6.10 -7.91
C PHE A 388 9.29 6.70 -6.87
N ARG A 389 8.25 5.97 -6.48
CA ARG A 389 7.31 6.39 -5.43
C ARG A 389 7.97 6.64 -4.07
N GLY A 390 9.00 5.87 -3.72
CA GLY A 390 9.70 6.07 -2.43
C GLY A 390 10.56 7.34 -2.37
N ILE A 391 10.49 8.21 -3.39
CA ILE A 391 11.32 9.41 -3.51
C ILE A 391 10.58 10.56 -2.87
N ASP A 392 11.19 11.10 -1.84
CA ASP A 392 10.76 12.36 -1.25
C ASP A 392 11.11 13.48 -2.23
N LEU A 393 10.10 14.04 -2.89
CA LEU A 393 10.24 15.17 -3.80
C LEU A 393 10.16 16.51 -3.04
N ASP A 394 9.97 16.54 -1.72
CA ASP A 394 9.82 17.79 -0.94
C ASP A 394 11.13 18.57 -0.80
N ILE A 395 12.27 17.99 -1.18
CA ILE A 395 13.56 18.69 -1.25
C ILE A 395 13.58 19.59 -2.49
N PRO A 396 13.67 20.94 -2.34
CA PRO A 396 13.69 21.86 -3.47
C PRO A 396 14.77 21.43 -4.46
N LEU A 397 14.49 21.38 -5.76
CA LEU A 397 15.51 20.95 -6.74
C LEU A 397 16.73 21.89 -6.76
N ASP A 398 16.56 23.15 -6.33
CA ASP A 398 17.64 24.10 -6.07
C ASP A 398 18.52 23.71 -4.87
N PHE A 399 17.97 22.95 -3.91
CA PHE A 399 18.66 22.30 -2.77
C PHE A 399 19.06 20.84 -3.05
N ALA A 400 18.63 20.21 -4.16
CA ALA A 400 19.07 18.87 -4.54
C ALA A 400 20.55 18.81 -4.97
N LEU A 401 21.22 19.96 -5.12
CA LEU A 401 22.68 20.07 -5.15
C LEU A 401 23.32 19.71 -3.78
N ASP A 402 22.57 19.76 -2.68
CA ASP A 402 23.08 19.55 -1.31
C ASP A 402 22.79 18.14 -0.74
N ILE A 403 21.91 17.32 -1.36
CA ILE A 403 21.46 16.01 -0.80
C ILE A 403 21.83 14.80 -1.68
N VAL A 404 22.75 14.94 -2.64
CA VAL A 404 23.59 13.79 -3.01
C VAL A 404 25.00 14.07 -2.50
N PRO A 405 25.31 13.74 -1.23
CA PRO A 405 26.67 13.89 -0.71
C PRO A 405 27.72 13.11 -1.53
N ASN A 406 27.29 12.25 -2.47
CA ASN A 406 28.12 11.20 -3.08
C ASN A 406 27.93 11.03 -4.60
N LEU A 407 27.38 11.98 -5.38
CA LEU A 407 27.47 11.86 -6.86
C LEU A 407 28.88 12.23 -7.31
N GLU A 408 29.79 11.31 -7.07
CA GLU A 408 31.15 11.35 -7.58
C GLU A 408 31.15 11.07 -9.09
N LEU A 409 32.16 11.58 -9.78
CA LEU A 409 32.32 11.40 -11.22
C LEU A 409 32.31 9.90 -11.60
N ASP A 410 32.98 9.05 -10.81
CA ASP A 410 33.02 7.60 -11.01
C ASP A 410 31.62 6.97 -10.95
N MET A 411 30.77 7.43 -10.03
CA MET A 411 29.39 6.96 -9.96
C MET A 411 28.58 7.44 -11.17
N ALA A 412 28.79 8.67 -11.65
CA ALA A 412 28.14 9.17 -12.86
C ALA A 412 28.55 8.39 -14.12
N GLN A 413 29.85 8.09 -14.27
CA GLN A 413 30.38 7.24 -15.34
C GLN A 413 29.80 5.83 -15.26
N THR A 414 29.79 5.22 -14.07
CA THR A 414 29.19 3.90 -13.83
C THR A 414 27.73 3.87 -14.25
N ILE A 415 26.93 4.86 -13.83
CA ILE A 415 25.52 4.97 -14.21
C ILE A 415 25.40 5.12 -15.74
N ALA A 416 26.19 5.98 -16.38
CA ALA A 416 26.13 6.16 -17.83
C ALA A 416 26.46 4.86 -18.60
N SER A 417 27.47 4.11 -18.17
CA SER A 417 27.80 2.80 -18.74
C SER A 417 26.69 1.77 -18.52
N GLU A 418 26.09 1.73 -17.34
CA GLU A 418 24.95 0.84 -17.06
C GLU A 418 23.75 1.18 -17.98
N TYR A 419 23.42 2.47 -18.13
CA TYR A 419 22.36 2.94 -19.04
C TYR A 419 22.65 2.62 -20.51
N GLN A 420 23.91 2.70 -20.96
CA GLN A 420 24.33 2.28 -22.30
C GLN A 420 24.12 0.78 -22.51
N SER A 421 24.55 -0.04 -21.53
CA SER A 421 24.47 -1.50 -21.62
C SER A 421 23.04 -2.03 -21.74
N ILE A 422 22.09 -1.34 -21.10
CA ILE A 422 20.66 -1.69 -21.13
C ILE A 422 19.96 -1.07 -22.35
N GLY A 423 20.53 -0.02 -22.95
CA GLY A 423 19.91 0.70 -24.07
C GLY A 423 18.77 1.62 -23.63
N ILE A 424 18.91 2.34 -22.51
CA ILE A 424 17.87 3.24 -22.04
C ILE A 424 17.67 4.43 -23.00
N PHE A 425 18.77 5.07 -23.41
CA PHE A 425 18.76 6.24 -24.30
C PHE A 425 19.19 5.89 -25.72
N LYS A 426 18.89 6.78 -26.67
CA LYS A 426 19.48 6.77 -28.02
C LYS A 426 21.01 6.69 -27.92
N GLU A 427 21.64 5.90 -28.81
CA GLU A 427 23.09 5.70 -28.80
C GLU A 427 23.87 7.02 -28.88
N GLU A 428 23.39 7.97 -29.69
CA GLU A 428 23.99 9.30 -29.82
C GLU A 428 24.10 10.04 -28.47
N TYR A 429 23.01 10.04 -27.68
CA TYR A 429 22.96 10.74 -26.39
C TYR A 429 23.84 10.07 -25.35
N ILE A 430 23.75 8.75 -25.22
CA ILE A 430 24.51 8.05 -24.18
C ILE A 430 26.01 8.02 -24.49
N ASN A 431 26.39 7.90 -25.77
CA ASN A 431 27.80 7.95 -26.18
C ASN A 431 28.39 9.35 -25.98
N SER A 432 27.62 10.41 -26.26
CA SER A 432 28.03 11.78 -25.97
C SER A 432 28.19 12.01 -24.46
N LEU A 433 27.27 11.49 -23.64
CA LEU A 433 27.35 11.61 -22.19
C LEU A 433 28.62 10.94 -21.63
N ILE A 434 28.86 9.67 -21.98
CA ILE A 434 30.05 8.94 -21.53
C ILE A 434 31.33 9.69 -21.92
N LYS A 435 31.43 10.09 -23.19
CA LYS A 435 32.61 10.82 -23.68
C LYS A 435 32.85 12.13 -22.91
N SER A 436 31.79 12.88 -22.60
CA SER A 436 31.91 14.14 -21.85
C SER A 436 32.23 13.90 -20.37
N LEU A 437 31.72 12.84 -19.75
CA LEU A 437 32.07 12.47 -18.38
C LEU A 437 33.54 12.02 -18.27
N ASP A 438 34.03 11.24 -19.24
CA ASP A 438 35.45 10.84 -19.29
C ASP A 438 36.38 12.04 -19.48
N ALA A 439 35.94 13.06 -20.25
CA ALA A 439 36.71 14.30 -20.39
C ALA A 439 36.79 15.10 -19.08
N LEU A 440 35.74 15.06 -18.23
CA LEU A 440 35.73 15.71 -16.93
C LEU A 440 36.71 15.07 -15.92
N GLU A 441 37.08 13.81 -16.10
CA GLU A 441 38.06 13.12 -15.24
C GLU A 441 39.42 13.82 -15.26
N LEU A 442 39.77 14.45 -16.38
CA LEU A 442 40.99 15.23 -16.53
C LEU A 442 40.92 16.60 -15.83
N GLU A 443 39.72 17.09 -15.51
CA GLU A 443 39.49 18.42 -14.91
C GLU A 443 39.19 18.39 -13.40
N ILE A 444 38.76 17.24 -12.86
CA ILE A 444 38.32 17.09 -11.47
C ILE A 444 39.43 16.38 -10.67
N PRO A 445 40.22 17.07 -9.81
CA PRO A 445 41.26 16.43 -9.01
C PRO A 445 40.69 15.54 -7.90
N SER A 446 41.43 14.49 -7.54
CA SER A 446 41.04 13.47 -6.56
C SER A 446 40.99 13.92 -5.09
N ASP A 447 41.45 15.13 -4.78
CA ASP A 447 41.53 15.65 -3.41
C ASP A 447 40.96 17.07 -3.36
N THR A 448 39.72 17.23 -2.86
CA THR A 448 38.98 18.49 -2.97
C THR A 448 38.32 18.91 -1.65
N SER A 449 38.53 20.17 -1.28
CA SER A 449 37.82 20.84 -0.18
C SER A 449 36.30 20.92 -0.44
N ASN A 450 35.47 21.06 0.60
CA ASN A 450 34.00 21.13 0.49
C ASN A 450 33.48 22.09 -0.60
N LYS A 451 34.15 23.23 -0.85
CA LYS A 451 33.73 24.19 -1.88
C LYS A 451 33.94 23.68 -3.31
N SER A 452 34.98 22.88 -3.54
CA SER A 452 35.27 22.27 -4.83
C SER A 452 34.33 21.10 -5.14
N ILE A 453 33.78 20.42 -4.14
CA ILE A 453 32.81 19.33 -4.33
C ILE A 453 31.54 19.86 -5.02
N PHE A 454 31.01 21.00 -4.57
CA PHE A 454 29.82 21.61 -5.18
C PHE A 454 30.04 22.07 -6.62
N ASP A 455 31.21 22.65 -6.91
CA ASP A 455 31.55 23.09 -8.27
C ASP A 455 31.71 21.89 -9.22
N ASN A 456 32.32 20.79 -8.75
CA ASN A 456 32.44 19.55 -9.51
C ASN A 456 31.07 18.90 -9.78
N LEU A 457 30.20 18.88 -8.77
CA LEU A 457 28.84 18.35 -8.89
C LEU A 457 28.02 19.17 -9.91
N ARG A 458 28.16 20.50 -9.91
CA ARG A 458 27.53 21.36 -10.93
C ARG A 458 28.01 21.04 -12.34
N LYS A 459 29.32 20.83 -12.54
CA LYS A 459 29.87 20.43 -13.85
C LYS A 459 29.30 19.10 -14.34
N ILE A 460 29.24 18.09 -13.46
CA ILE A 460 28.67 16.77 -13.81
C ILE A 460 27.20 16.93 -14.21
N ILE A 461 26.42 17.71 -13.46
CA ILE A 461 25.00 17.96 -13.74
C ILE A 461 24.79 18.73 -15.04
N SER A 462 25.57 19.78 -15.31
CA SER A 462 25.47 20.52 -16.58
C SER A 462 25.81 19.63 -17.77
N THR A 463 26.84 18.78 -17.65
CA THR A 463 27.19 17.81 -18.69
C THR A 463 26.07 16.80 -18.95
N LEU A 464 25.40 16.32 -17.91
CA LEU A 464 24.21 15.46 -18.05
C LEU A 464 23.10 16.19 -18.82
N TRP A 465 22.79 17.44 -18.45
CA TRP A 465 21.74 18.21 -19.09
C TRP A 465 22.03 18.48 -20.57
N GLU A 466 23.25 18.95 -20.88
CA GLU A 466 23.65 19.28 -22.25
C GLU A 466 23.65 18.05 -23.16
N THR A 467 24.23 16.93 -22.71
CA THR A 467 24.38 15.72 -23.53
C THR A 467 23.09 14.93 -23.71
N LEU A 468 22.16 15.00 -22.75
CA LEU A 468 20.85 14.37 -22.84
C LEU A 468 19.77 15.33 -23.37
N ASN A 469 20.14 16.55 -23.76
CA ASN A 469 19.23 17.59 -24.24
C ASN A 469 18.07 17.88 -23.27
N ILE A 470 18.39 17.96 -21.97
CA ILE A 470 17.45 18.33 -20.92
C ILE A 470 17.49 19.84 -20.75
N ASP A 471 16.33 20.48 -20.83
CA ASP A 471 16.19 21.88 -20.45
C ASP A 471 16.17 22.01 -18.91
N PRO A 472 17.15 22.69 -18.28
CA PRO A 472 17.20 22.85 -16.83
C PRO A 472 15.97 23.56 -16.24
N ASP A 473 15.32 24.44 -17.01
CA ASP A 473 14.16 25.19 -16.52
C ASP A 473 12.93 24.28 -16.33
N ASN A 474 12.86 23.15 -17.06
CA ASN A 474 11.84 22.12 -16.87
C ASN A 474 12.10 21.23 -15.64
N LEU A 475 13.30 21.28 -15.06
CA LEU A 475 13.64 20.57 -13.82
C LEU A 475 13.46 21.45 -12.57
N ARG A 476 13.39 22.78 -12.73
CA ARG A 476 13.07 23.70 -11.64
C ARG A 476 11.57 23.70 -11.37
N LEU A 477 11.12 22.64 -10.69
CA LEU A 477 9.74 22.41 -10.32
C LEU A 477 9.39 23.18 -9.04
N SER A 478 8.20 23.78 -8.99
CA SER A 478 7.61 24.32 -7.76
C SER A 478 7.29 23.19 -6.76
N GLU A 479 6.87 23.54 -5.54
CA GLU A 479 6.37 22.55 -4.58
C GLU A 479 5.14 21.81 -5.10
N GLU A 480 4.16 22.55 -5.64
CA GLU A 480 2.97 22.00 -6.28
C GLU A 480 3.31 21.08 -7.46
N GLU A 481 4.24 21.47 -8.34
CA GLU A 481 4.66 20.65 -9.47
C GLU A 481 5.38 19.36 -9.03
N ARG A 482 6.09 19.39 -7.89
CA ARG A 482 6.74 18.21 -7.31
C ARG A 482 5.72 17.26 -6.72
N GLU A 483 4.72 17.78 -6.02
CA GLU A 483 3.60 17.00 -5.49
C GLU A 483 2.80 16.35 -6.63
N ASP A 484 2.47 17.11 -7.68
CA ASP A 484 1.79 16.61 -8.88
C ASP A 484 2.59 15.50 -9.57
N LEU A 485 3.91 15.67 -9.71
CA LEU A 485 4.76 14.62 -10.26
C LEU A 485 4.80 13.37 -9.35
N ALA A 486 4.85 13.54 -8.03
CA ALA A 486 4.75 12.43 -7.07
C ALA A 486 3.43 11.67 -7.28
N ASN A 487 2.33 12.40 -7.35
CA ASN A 487 0.98 11.89 -7.54
C ASN A 487 0.81 11.17 -8.88
N TYR A 488 1.44 11.68 -9.95
CA TYR A 488 1.53 11.02 -11.25
C TYR A 488 2.15 9.61 -11.13
N PHE A 489 3.34 9.51 -10.56
CA PHE A 489 4.05 8.24 -10.43
C PHE A 489 3.41 7.29 -9.41
N ASN A 490 2.86 7.82 -8.32
CA ASN A 490 2.06 7.05 -7.36
C ASN A 490 0.86 6.40 -8.03
N THR A 491 0.17 7.14 -8.90
CA THR A 491 -0.95 6.63 -9.67
C THR A 491 -0.51 5.55 -10.66
N LEU A 492 0.59 5.75 -11.38
CA LEU A 492 1.13 4.75 -12.31
C LEU A 492 1.56 3.44 -11.61
N ASP A 493 2.21 3.54 -10.45
CA ASP A 493 2.57 2.39 -9.62
C ASP A 493 1.32 1.61 -9.17
N LEU A 494 0.27 2.34 -8.77
CA LEU A 494 -0.98 1.73 -8.38
C LEU A 494 -1.65 1.01 -9.56
N ILE A 495 -1.66 1.61 -10.76
CA ILE A 495 -2.16 0.96 -11.99
C ILE A 495 -1.42 -0.35 -12.26
N ALA A 496 -0.09 -0.34 -12.18
CA ALA A 496 0.73 -1.53 -12.38
C ALA A 496 0.43 -2.62 -11.34
N SER A 497 0.27 -2.23 -10.08
CA SER A 497 -0.05 -3.14 -8.97
C SER A 497 -1.49 -3.69 -9.07
N CYS A 498 -2.44 -2.86 -9.51
CA CYS A 498 -3.81 -3.27 -9.84
C CYS A 498 -3.82 -4.27 -10.98
N LYS A 499 -2.99 -4.10 -12.03
CA LYS A 499 -2.85 -5.09 -13.11
C LYS A 499 -2.26 -6.42 -12.61
N GLU A 500 -1.29 -6.39 -11.71
CA GLU A 500 -0.75 -7.62 -11.08
C GLU A 500 -1.84 -8.36 -10.28
N SER A 501 -2.77 -7.60 -9.68
CA SER A 501 -3.90 -8.11 -8.90
C SER A 501 -5.11 -8.53 -9.76
N ALA A 502 -5.35 -7.86 -10.89
CA ALA A 502 -6.48 -8.04 -11.80
C ALA A 502 -6.18 -9.08 -12.88
N VAL A 503 -6.81 -10.24 -12.78
CA VAL A 503 -6.59 -11.38 -13.69
C VAL A 503 -7.25 -11.19 -15.06
N ARG A 504 -8.20 -10.25 -15.17
CA ARG A 504 -9.15 -10.19 -16.28
C ARG A 504 -8.89 -9.08 -17.28
N VAL A 505 -7.88 -8.25 -17.08
CA VAL A 505 -7.53 -7.15 -18.00
C VAL A 505 -7.20 -7.71 -19.37
N SER A 506 -7.76 -7.09 -20.42
CA SER A 506 -7.45 -7.46 -21.81
C SER A 506 -5.98 -7.19 -22.11
N PRO A 507 -5.22 -8.14 -22.71
CA PRO A 507 -3.82 -7.91 -23.10
C PRO A 507 -3.65 -6.66 -23.97
N GLN A 508 -4.54 -6.46 -24.95
CA GLN A 508 -4.53 -5.28 -25.82
C GLN A 508 -4.77 -3.96 -25.05
N VAL A 509 -5.64 -3.97 -24.03
CA VAL A 509 -5.91 -2.78 -23.22
C VAL A 509 -4.71 -2.49 -22.34
N TRP A 510 -4.14 -3.52 -21.71
CA TRP A 510 -2.92 -3.36 -20.92
C TRP A 510 -1.74 -2.87 -21.76
N GLU A 511 -1.48 -3.46 -22.92
CA GLU A 511 -0.42 -3.01 -23.84
C GLU A 511 -0.64 -1.55 -24.26
N GLY A 512 -1.89 -1.16 -24.50
CA GLY A 512 -2.25 0.23 -24.75
C GLY A 512 -1.90 1.15 -23.59
N ILE A 513 -2.33 0.82 -22.37
CA ILE A 513 -2.03 1.61 -21.16
C ILE A 513 -0.52 1.66 -20.91
N GLU A 514 0.15 0.51 -20.93
CA GLU A 514 1.59 0.37 -20.70
C GLU A 514 2.40 1.16 -21.72
N SER A 515 2.02 1.15 -23.00
CA SER A 515 2.71 1.94 -24.03
C SER A 515 2.58 3.45 -23.83
N ARG A 516 1.50 3.92 -23.18
CA ARG A 516 1.24 5.34 -22.86
C ARG A 516 1.65 5.74 -21.43
N MET A 517 2.14 4.82 -20.60
CA MET A 517 2.68 5.19 -19.29
C MET A 517 3.89 6.11 -19.46
N VAL A 518 3.94 7.20 -18.69
CA VAL A 518 5.00 8.22 -18.82
C VAL A 518 4.99 8.84 -20.22
N THR A 519 3.82 9.17 -20.73
CA THR A 519 3.65 9.97 -21.96
C THR A 519 2.62 11.06 -21.72
N VAL A 520 2.72 12.15 -22.49
CA VAL A 520 1.67 13.17 -22.53
C VAL A 520 0.58 12.68 -23.49
N PRO A 521 -0.70 12.71 -23.12
CA PRO A 521 -1.77 12.35 -24.04
C PRO A 521 -1.74 13.28 -25.26
N ALA A 522 -1.94 12.72 -26.45
CA ALA A 522 -2.18 13.53 -27.63
C ALA A 522 -3.52 14.26 -27.42
N ASP A 523 -3.56 15.57 -27.63
CA ASP A 523 -4.79 16.35 -27.48
C ASP A 523 -5.87 15.72 -28.39
N GLU A 524 -6.89 15.09 -27.79
CA GLU A 524 -8.11 14.68 -28.49
C GLU A 524 -8.85 15.98 -28.88
N HIS A 525 -8.54 16.50 -30.08
CA HIS A 525 -9.30 17.59 -30.72
C HIS A 525 -10.63 17.09 -31.28
#